data_AF-A0A9P0GBP4-F1
#
_entry.id   AF-A0A9P0GBP4-F1
#
_cell.length_a   1.000
_cell.length_b   1.000
_cell.length_c   1.000
_cell.angle_alpha   90.00
_cell.angle_beta   90.00
_cell.angle_gamma   90.00
#
_symmetry.space_group_name_H-M   'P 1'
#
loop_
_entity.id
_entity.type
_entity.pdbx_description
1 polymer ?
#
loop_
_entity_poly.entity_id
_entity_poly.type
_entity_poly.pdbx_seq_one_letter_code
_entity_poly.pdbx_strand_id
1 'polypeptide(L)'
;MEEDDHDELLQCTDDDSLSETEDQCLSIDKPAESSDHNVSYFNHTKLEFISTKLTLIFSTSVMLILLPLYLDAINVDGNAYSLILTNTFISTILFIVTLGIAKLFCQKYRNVNVFSFPVKFWKLVQLSGLYFSCAFMIIYALDRKRVVCHLQDPIKGIVLVFSLLYYFFFCRKLMGLQRIFSATTIVVGIFITVDYGLCDEFRCRGYEREKISDDSGPWNGENHALWTTVYIAGLAIFAAYFTLLDRYVLTCNNSNDQNVNIPSTFLSTVSRSVSFPNTISCSPPQLIGNSTNNNQNLTKIQSVVHLAMWIHIFGFVFTLMMFWTDIIPEIGKDENINDFWNHTTKGIICHFQKPQPPSTANLHGGQFPCGNVFMFSWLFMCSYILFVVMSMKFLILTQSAVYTIATMSTSLPFVSIWWSLFHASPTTIGLLIWSPAITGELICAILGLPIMLVGLFLLCKAHLKNYQFLKQNDSRYVMTNDGYA
;
A
#
# COMPACT_ATOMS: atom_id res chain seq x y z
N MET A 1 69.98 -21.82 26.18
CA MET A 1 68.55 -21.90 26.49
C MET A 1 67.92 -20.79 25.68
N GLU A 2 67.48 -21.17 24.48
CA GLU A 2 66.40 -20.53 23.71
C GLU A 2 65.18 -20.39 24.65
N GLU A 3 64.31 -19.39 24.62
CA GLU A 3 63.69 -18.56 23.57
C GLU A 3 63.37 -17.19 24.26
N ASP A 4 63.69 -15.98 23.77
CA ASP A 4 63.29 -15.27 22.53
C ASP A 4 61.77 -15.35 22.24
N ASP A 5 60.99 -14.34 22.65
CA ASP A 5 60.72 -13.20 21.74
C ASP A 5 59.55 -12.27 22.14
N HIS A 6 59.92 -11.00 22.27
CA HIS A 6 59.19 -9.79 21.88
C HIS A 6 57.91 -9.34 22.61
N ASP A 7 58.12 -8.69 23.77
CA ASP A 7 57.36 -7.52 24.21
C ASP A 7 58.04 -6.24 23.68
N GLU A 8 57.51 -5.61 22.63
CA GLU A 8 57.84 -4.23 22.26
C GLU A 8 56.57 -3.42 21.99
N LEU A 9 56.27 -2.55 22.96
CA LEU A 9 56.03 -1.11 22.78
C LEU A 9 55.22 -0.69 21.55
N LEU A 10 53.97 -0.27 21.78
CA LEU A 10 53.48 1.00 21.22
C LEU A 10 52.48 1.65 22.19
N GLN A 11 53.04 2.59 22.92
CA GLN A 11 52.40 3.60 23.75
C GLN A 11 51.85 4.70 22.82
N CYS A 12 50.54 4.92 22.81
CA CYS A 12 49.88 6.14 22.35
C CYS A 12 48.69 6.36 23.29
N THR A 13 48.90 6.93 24.48
CA THR A 13 48.58 8.34 24.80
C THR A 13 47.25 8.81 24.24
N ASP A 14 46.26 8.79 25.13
CA ASP A 14 45.11 9.69 25.13
C ASP A 14 45.60 11.15 25.11
N ASP A 15 45.09 11.94 24.18
CA ASP A 15 44.99 13.39 24.35
C ASP A 15 43.75 13.91 23.61
N ASP A 16 42.74 14.23 24.42
CA ASP A 16 41.64 15.12 24.08
C ASP A 16 42.18 16.46 23.55
N SER A 17 42.03 16.69 22.25
CA SER A 17 41.96 18.05 21.73
C SER A 17 40.94 18.14 20.60
N LEU A 18 39.79 18.70 20.96
CA LEU A 18 38.82 19.32 20.08
C LEU A 18 39.54 20.20 19.06
N SER A 19 39.54 19.78 17.79
CA SER A 19 39.61 20.72 16.67
C SER A 19 38.52 20.38 15.64
N GLU A 20 37.50 21.23 15.63
CA GLU A 20 36.50 21.36 14.58
C GLU A 20 37.18 21.85 13.29
N THR A 21 37.92 20.99 12.58
CA THR A 21 38.46 21.32 11.25
C THR A 21 38.74 20.06 10.43
N GLU A 22 37.69 19.35 9.99
CA GLU A 22 37.80 18.33 8.93
C GLU A 22 36.84 18.57 7.74
N ASP A 23 36.41 19.82 7.52
CA ASP A 23 35.56 20.21 6.37
C ASP A 23 36.36 20.80 5.18
N GLN A 24 37.66 20.49 5.06
CA GLN A 24 38.48 20.91 3.91
C GLN A 24 39.33 19.76 3.35
N CYS A 25 38.65 18.75 2.82
CA CYS A 25 39.18 17.95 1.71
C CYS A 25 38.38 18.25 0.46
N LEU A 26 38.82 19.27 -0.29
CA LEU A 26 38.41 19.49 -1.67
C LEU A 26 38.81 18.28 -2.51
N SER A 27 37.84 17.48 -2.94
CA SER A 27 38.07 16.46 -3.96
C SER A 27 38.14 17.13 -5.34
N ILE A 28 39.32 17.03 -5.94
CA ILE A 28 39.65 17.23 -7.35
C ILE A 28 38.54 16.71 -8.28
N ASP A 29 38.23 17.51 -9.29
CA ASP A 29 37.30 17.30 -10.40
C ASP A 29 36.97 15.82 -10.69
N LYS A 30 35.83 15.39 -10.15
CA LYS A 30 35.16 14.16 -10.57
C LYS A 30 34.12 14.57 -11.62
N PRO A 31 34.23 14.14 -12.89
CA PRO A 31 33.14 14.36 -13.84
C PRO A 31 31.91 13.65 -13.29
N ALA A 32 30.85 14.43 -13.06
CA ALA A 32 29.58 13.92 -12.59
C ALA A 32 29.14 12.78 -13.51
N GLU A 33 29.00 11.57 -12.95
CA GLU A 33 28.28 10.49 -13.62
C GLU A 33 26.82 10.93 -13.77
N SER A 34 26.53 11.63 -14.86
CA SER A 34 25.19 11.94 -15.33
C SER A 34 24.57 10.64 -15.85
N SER A 35 24.14 9.79 -14.91
CA SER A 35 23.04 8.87 -15.20
C SER A 35 21.79 9.72 -15.38
N ASP A 36 21.60 10.23 -16.59
CA ASP A 36 20.41 10.96 -17.05
C ASP A 36 19.20 10.01 -17.07
N HIS A 37 18.79 9.56 -15.89
CA HIS A 37 17.41 9.22 -15.66
C HIS A 37 16.72 10.51 -15.24
N ASN A 38 16.17 11.21 -16.24
CA ASN A 38 15.25 12.33 -16.06
C ASN A 38 14.01 11.84 -15.30
N VAL A 39 14.14 11.75 -13.98
CA VAL A 39 13.04 11.52 -13.07
C VAL A 39 12.46 12.89 -12.76
N SER A 40 11.47 13.30 -13.56
CA SER A 40 10.71 14.52 -13.28
C SER A 40 9.87 14.29 -12.03
N TYR A 41 10.29 14.81 -10.87
CA TYR A 41 9.45 14.82 -9.69
C TYR A 41 8.32 15.84 -9.87
N PHE A 42 7.13 15.49 -9.44
CA PHE A 42 6.01 16.43 -9.43
C PHE A 42 6.30 17.56 -8.43
N ASN A 43 6.20 18.81 -8.86
CA ASN A 43 6.27 19.95 -7.96
C ASN A 43 5.11 19.88 -6.96
N HIS A 44 5.42 19.62 -5.70
CA HIS A 44 4.46 19.55 -4.61
C HIS A 44 4.94 20.35 -3.41
N THR A 45 3.99 20.78 -2.58
CA THR A 45 4.30 21.43 -1.31
C THR A 45 4.60 20.38 -0.24
N LYS A 46 5.45 20.72 0.74
CA LYS A 46 5.71 19.85 1.90
C LYS A 46 4.43 19.51 2.66
N LEU A 47 3.51 20.48 2.77
CA LEU A 47 2.22 20.31 3.43
C LEU A 47 1.34 19.29 2.69
N GLU A 48 1.26 19.37 1.36
CA GLU A 48 0.51 18.40 0.57
C GLU A 48 1.06 16.98 0.71
N PHE A 49 2.38 16.83 0.72
CA PHE A 49 3.04 15.54 0.91
C PHE A 49 2.71 14.93 2.28
N ILE A 50 2.90 15.70 3.35
CA ILE A 50 2.65 15.24 4.73
C ILE A 50 1.15 14.97 4.94
N SER A 51 0.28 15.85 4.43
CA SER A 51 -1.17 15.65 4.50
C SER A 51 -1.58 14.36 3.80
N THR A 52 -1.16 14.14 2.55
CA THR A 52 -1.48 12.91 1.79
C THR A 52 -0.98 11.67 2.52
N LYS A 53 0.23 11.72 3.09
CA LYS A 53 0.81 10.64 3.89
C LYS A 53 -0.04 10.31 5.11
N LEU A 54 -0.39 11.31 5.93
CA LEU A 54 -1.20 11.11 7.15
C LEU A 54 -2.60 10.60 6.81
N THR A 55 -3.23 11.15 5.77
CA THR A 55 -4.57 10.70 5.34
C THR A 55 -4.53 9.26 4.78
N LEU A 56 -3.44 8.86 4.13
CA LEU A 56 -3.23 7.46 3.71
C LEU A 56 -3.11 6.51 4.91
N ILE A 57 -2.31 6.87 5.92
CA ILE A 57 -2.19 6.08 7.15
C ILE A 57 -3.57 5.96 7.83
N PHE A 58 -4.25 7.10 8.00
CA PHE A 58 -5.57 7.14 8.64
C PHE A 58 -6.62 6.28 7.92
N SER A 59 -6.78 6.44 6.61
CA SER A 59 -7.74 5.62 5.85
C SER A 59 -7.41 4.15 5.85
N THR A 60 -6.13 3.78 5.78
CA THR A 60 -5.71 2.38 5.85
C THR A 60 -6.04 1.79 7.23
N SER A 61 -5.77 2.51 8.32
CA SER A 61 -6.14 2.07 9.67
C SER A 61 -7.64 1.88 9.84
N VAL A 62 -8.44 2.84 9.38
CA VAL A 62 -9.91 2.75 9.45
C VAL A 62 -10.42 1.57 8.63
N MET A 63 -9.89 1.34 7.43
CA MET A 63 -10.28 0.18 6.61
C MET A 63 -9.94 -1.14 7.29
N LEU A 64 -8.74 -1.27 7.87
CA LEU A 64 -8.32 -2.51 8.54
C LEU A 64 -9.13 -2.81 9.80
N ILE A 65 -9.62 -1.78 10.48
CA ILE A 65 -10.55 -1.91 11.62
C ILE A 65 -11.94 -2.31 11.14
N LEU A 66 -12.47 -1.61 10.13
CA LEU A 66 -13.86 -1.78 9.67
C LEU A 66 -14.08 -3.04 8.85
N LEU A 67 -13.10 -3.47 8.05
CA LEU A 67 -13.24 -4.62 7.16
C LEU A 67 -13.73 -5.88 7.88
N PRO A 68 -13.11 -6.33 8.99
CA PRO A 68 -13.61 -7.50 9.69
C PRO A 68 -14.99 -7.32 10.29
N LEU A 69 -15.26 -6.17 10.92
CA LEU A 69 -16.57 -5.86 11.49
C LEU A 69 -17.67 -5.88 10.42
N TYR A 70 -17.33 -5.39 9.23
CA TYR A 70 -18.20 -5.37 8.08
C TYR A 70 -18.44 -6.78 7.52
N LEU A 71 -17.38 -7.60 7.41
CA LEU A 71 -17.50 -8.99 6.98
C LEU A 71 -18.33 -9.83 7.95
N ASP A 72 -18.12 -9.69 9.25
CA ASP A 72 -18.89 -10.42 10.26
C ASP A 72 -20.37 -9.99 10.24
N ALA A 73 -20.65 -8.69 10.05
CA ALA A 73 -22.01 -8.17 9.96
C ALA A 73 -22.75 -8.63 8.69
N ILE A 74 -22.10 -8.60 7.51
CA ILE A 74 -22.75 -8.99 6.26
C ILE A 74 -23.00 -10.51 6.19
N ASN A 75 -22.13 -11.30 6.81
CA ASN A 75 -22.19 -12.76 6.74
C ASN A 75 -23.38 -13.38 7.49
N VAL A 76 -24.10 -12.60 8.30
CA VAL A 76 -25.35 -13.05 8.94
C VAL A 76 -26.41 -13.34 7.87
N ASP A 77 -26.82 -12.33 7.10
CA ASP A 77 -27.93 -12.44 6.13
C ASP A 77 -27.49 -12.41 4.66
N GLY A 78 -26.30 -11.93 4.38
CA GLY A 78 -25.73 -11.80 3.04
C GLY A 78 -24.59 -12.78 2.78
N ASN A 79 -23.82 -12.46 1.73
CA ASN A 79 -22.62 -13.17 1.33
C ASN A 79 -21.46 -12.21 1.00
N ALA A 80 -20.23 -12.72 1.01
CA ALA A 80 -19.02 -11.94 0.70
C ALA A 80 -19.08 -11.32 -0.70
N TYR A 81 -19.69 -12.00 -1.67
CA TYR A 81 -19.92 -11.45 -3.01
C TYR A 81 -20.74 -10.16 -2.98
N SER A 82 -21.84 -10.11 -2.21
CA SER A 82 -22.68 -8.91 -2.10
C SER A 82 -21.92 -7.69 -1.56
N LEU A 83 -20.98 -7.90 -0.64
CA LEU A 83 -20.10 -6.87 -0.12
C LEU A 83 -19.20 -6.30 -1.21
N ILE A 84 -18.54 -7.18 -1.98
CA ILE A 84 -17.65 -6.76 -3.07
C ILE A 84 -18.47 -6.06 -4.16
N LEU A 85 -19.59 -6.65 -4.58
CA LEU A 85 -20.46 -6.10 -5.61
C LEU A 85 -20.99 -4.71 -5.23
N THR A 86 -21.49 -4.54 -4.01
CA THR A 86 -22.04 -3.25 -3.56
C THR A 86 -20.93 -2.22 -3.43
N ASN A 87 -19.78 -2.59 -2.84
CA ASN A 87 -18.65 -1.68 -2.69
C ASN A 87 -18.08 -1.23 -4.04
N THR A 88 -17.95 -2.14 -5.00
CA THR A 88 -17.47 -1.81 -6.36
C THR A 88 -18.44 -0.97 -7.16
N PHE A 89 -19.73 -1.28 -7.08
CA PHE A 89 -20.77 -0.50 -7.74
C PHE A 89 -20.83 0.94 -7.22
N ILE A 90 -20.92 1.10 -5.89
CA ILE A 90 -21.00 2.43 -5.26
C ILE A 90 -19.72 3.23 -5.49
N SER A 91 -18.53 2.62 -5.32
CA SER A 91 -17.27 3.32 -5.58
C SER A 91 -17.12 3.75 -7.04
N THR A 92 -17.54 2.91 -7.99
CA THR A 92 -17.55 3.27 -9.42
C THR A 92 -18.42 4.49 -9.67
N ILE A 93 -19.66 4.51 -9.14
CA ILE A 93 -20.55 5.67 -9.24
C ILE A 93 -19.91 6.90 -8.62
N LEU A 94 -19.36 6.78 -7.41
CA LEU A 94 -18.75 7.91 -6.72
C LEU A 94 -17.53 8.47 -7.47
N PHE A 95 -16.70 7.63 -8.10
CA PHE A 95 -15.61 8.11 -8.95
C PHE A 95 -16.11 8.82 -10.22
N ILE A 96 -17.17 8.30 -10.86
CA ILE A 96 -17.79 8.95 -12.04
C ILE A 96 -18.36 10.32 -11.64
N VAL A 97 -19.13 10.38 -10.54
CA VAL A 97 -19.70 11.63 -10.01
C VAL A 97 -18.60 12.61 -9.61
N THR A 98 -17.57 12.15 -8.89
CA THR A 98 -16.43 13.00 -8.48
C THR A 98 -15.70 13.56 -9.69
N LEU A 99 -15.50 12.78 -10.75
CA LEU A 99 -14.90 13.27 -11.98
C LEU A 99 -15.81 14.27 -12.71
N GLY A 100 -17.13 14.03 -12.74
CA GLY A 100 -18.11 14.95 -13.29
C GLY A 100 -18.10 16.31 -12.57
N ILE A 101 -18.15 16.29 -11.23
CA ILE A 101 -18.03 17.48 -10.38
C ILE A 101 -16.68 18.17 -10.62
N ALA A 102 -15.57 17.42 -10.60
CA ALA A 102 -14.24 17.98 -10.82
C ALA A 102 -14.10 18.65 -12.20
N LYS A 103 -14.76 18.11 -13.23
CA LYS A 103 -14.80 18.70 -14.58
C LYS A 103 -15.63 19.99 -14.63
N LEU A 104 -16.70 20.09 -13.84
CA LEU A 104 -17.53 21.29 -13.75
C LEU A 104 -16.85 22.41 -12.97
N PHE A 105 -16.22 22.09 -11.84
CA PHE A 105 -15.69 23.10 -10.91
C PHE A 105 -14.21 23.43 -11.09
N CYS A 106 -13.39 22.51 -11.61
CA CYS A 106 -11.95 22.74 -11.72
C CYS A 106 -11.53 22.95 -13.17
N GLN A 107 -11.02 24.15 -13.47
CA GLN A 107 -10.48 24.49 -14.79
C GLN A 107 -9.39 23.50 -15.26
N LYS A 108 -8.62 22.93 -14.31
CA LYS A 108 -7.60 21.90 -14.57
C LYS A 108 -8.16 20.63 -15.23
N TYR A 109 -9.39 20.24 -14.92
CA TYR A 109 -10.01 19.00 -15.43
C TYR A 109 -10.93 19.24 -16.64
N ARG A 110 -11.19 20.51 -17.01
CA ARG A 110 -12.09 20.86 -18.11
C ARG A 110 -11.66 20.26 -19.45
N ASN A 111 -10.36 20.18 -19.70
CA ASN A 111 -9.78 19.66 -20.94
C ASN A 111 -9.52 18.15 -20.91
N VAL A 112 -9.80 17.45 -19.80
CA VAL A 112 -9.60 16.01 -19.73
C VAL A 112 -10.71 15.31 -20.50
N ASN A 113 -10.34 14.58 -21.54
CA ASN A 113 -11.28 13.75 -22.28
C ASN A 113 -11.63 12.51 -21.42
N VAL A 114 -12.79 12.55 -20.77
CA VAL A 114 -13.26 11.50 -19.83
C VAL A 114 -13.27 10.12 -20.50
N PHE A 115 -13.67 10.06 -21.76
CA PHE A 115 -13.74 8.82 -22.55
C PHE A 115 -12.38 8.33 -23.04
N SER A 116 -11.33 9.13 -22.93
CA SER A 116 -9.98 8.67 -23.25
C SER A 116 -9.43 7.81 -22.12
N PHE A 117 -8.78 6.71 -22.47
CA PHE A 117 -8.11 5.87 -21.48
C PHE A 117 -6.83 6.53 -20.98
N PRO A 118 -6.60 6.59 -19.66
CA PRO A 118 -5.41 7.22 -19.09
C PRO A 118 -4.14 6.38 -19.32
N VAL A 119 -4.30 5.08 -19.59
CA VAL A 119 -3.24 4.13 -19.95
C VAL A 119 -3.73 3.30 -21.13
N LYS A 120 -2.82 2.64 -21.87
CA LYS A 120 -3.17 1.64 -22.91
C LYS A 120 -4.20 0.64 -22.35
N PHE A 121 -5.26 0.38 -23.12
CA PHE A 121 -6.42 -0.44 -22.72
C PHE A 121 -6.02 -1.76 -22.03
N TRP A 122 -5.15 -2.56 -22.66
CA TRP A 122 -4.73 -3.86 -22.10
C TRP A 122 -4.00 -3.75 -20.75
N LYS A 123 -3.19 -2.70 -20.55
CA LYS A 123 -2.50 -2.46 -19.28
C LYS A 123 -3.49 -2.08 -18.18
N LEU A 124 -4.53 -1.31 -18.54
CA LEU A 124 -5.58 -0.89 -17.63
C LEU A 124 -6.46 -2.08 -17.21
N VAL A 125 -6.81 -2.96 -18.15
CA VAL A 125 -7.51 -4.23 -17.88
C VAL A 125 -6.67 -5.12 -16.97
N GLN A 126 -5.37 -5.27 -17.24
CA GLN A 126 -4.46 -6.04 -16.39
C GLN A 126 -4.38 -5.48 -14.96
N LEU A 127 -4.23 -4.15 -14.84
CA LEU A 127 -4.12 -3.47 -13.56
C LEU A 127 -5.40 -3.62 -12.73
N SER A 128 -6.56 -3.46 -13.36
CA SER A 128 -7.87 -3.68 -12.73
C SER A 128 -8.06 -5.14 -12.34
N GLY A 129 -7.78 -6.09 -13.25
CA GLY A 129 -7.89 -7.52 -12.99
C GLY A 129 -7.04 -7.97 -11.80
N LEU A 130 -5.80 -7.50 -11.69
CA LEU A 130 -4.94 -7.83 -10.53
C LEU A 130 -5.47 -7.24 -9.23
N TYR A 131 -5.92 -5.98 -9.25
CA TYR A 131 -6.47 -5.31 -8.08
C TYR A 131 -7.74 -5.99 -7.54
N PHE A 132 -8.67 -6.32 -8.43
CA PHE A 132 -9.89 -7.01 -8.03
C PHE A 132 -9.63 -8.47 -7.71
N SER A 133 -8.75 -9.17 -8.42
CA SER A 133 -8.35 -10.54 -8.06
C SER A 133 -7.75 -10.61 -6.67
N CYS A 134 -6.88 -9.67 -6.25
CA CYS A 134 -6.38 -9.68 -4.88
C CYS A 134 -7.47 -9.36 -3.86
N ALA A 135 -8.40 -8.45 -4.18
CA ALA A 135 -9.52 -8.14 -3.30
C ALA A 135 -10.42 -9.37 -3.09
N PHE A 136 -10.77 -10.09 -4.16
CA PHE A 136 -11.52 -11.34 -4.07
C PHE A 136 -10.79 -12.38 -3.21
N MET A 137 -9.50 -12.64 -3.46
CA MET A 137 -8.73 -13.61 -2.67
C MET A 137 -8.65 -13.24 -1.19
N ILE A 138 -8.43 -11.96 -0.88
CA ILE A 138 -8.36 -11.46 0.51
C ILE A 138 -9.72 -11.57 1.19
N ILE A 139 -10.79 -11.10 0.55
CA ILE A 139 -12.13 -11.10 1.14
C ILE A 139 -12.64 -12.53 1.35
N TYR A 140 -12.51 -13.41 0.37
CA TYR A 140 -12.94 -14.81 0.49
C TYR A 140 -12.09 -15.62 1.48
N ALA A 141 -10.82 -15.28 1.67
CA ALA A 141 -10.00 -15.91 2.71
C ALA A 141 -10.37 -15.43 4.12
N LEU A 142 -10.80 -14.18 4.28
CA LEU A 142 -11.28 -13.66 5.56
C LEU A 142 -12.75 -14.02 5.86
N ASP A 143 -13.51 -14.37 4.82
CA ASP A 143 -14.90 -14.79 4.93
C ASP A 143 -15.07 -15.99 5.88
N ARG A 144 -16.16 -15.99 6.65
CA ARG A 144 -16.53 -17.07 7.60
C ARG A 144 -15.38 -17.51 8.52
N LYS A 145 -14.48 -16.59 8.88
CA LYS A 145 -13.29 -16.84 9.72
C LYS A 145 -12.37 -17.97 9.21
N ARG A 146 -12.26 -18.15 7.89
CA ARG A 146 -11.39 -19.19 7.29
C ARG A 146 -9.89 -18.99 7.57
N VAL A 147 -9.45 -17.76 7.79
CA VAL A 147 -8.09 -17.49 8.30
C VAL A 147 -8.20 -17.12 9.78
N VAL A 148 -7.47 -17.86 10.61
CA VAL A 148 -7.48 -17.66 12.06
C VAL A 148 -6.97 -16.26 12.39
N CYS A 149 -7.68 -15.58 13.28
CA CYS A 149 -7.47 -14.16 13.56
C CYS A 149 -6.04 -13.81 13.97
N HIS A 150 -5.41 -14.61 14.84
CA HIS A 150 -4.05 -14.34 15.34
C HIS A 150 -2.98 -14.36 14.23
N LEU A 151 -3.23 -15.07 13.12
CA LEU A 151 -2.34 -15.12 11.96
C LEU A 151 -2.53 -13.93 10.99
N GLN A 152 -3.68 -13.27 11.02
CA GLN A 152 -4.02 -12.27 9.99
C GLN A 152 -3.07 -11.09 10.01
N ASP A 153 -2.77 -10.53 11.19
CA ASP A 153 -1.95 -9.32 11.31
C ASP A 153 -0.46 -9.55 11.00
N PRO A 154 0.18 -10.64 11.49
CA PRO A 154 1.51 -11.03 11.05
C PRO A 154 1.61 -11.20 9.54
N ILE A 155 0.63 -11.88 8.93
CA ILE A 155 0.61 -12.14 7.49
C ILE A 155 0.45 -10.83 6.69
N LYS A 156 -0.34 -9.86 7.16
CA LYS A 156 -0.43 -8.52 6.53
C LYS A 156 0.93 -7.81 6.52
N GLY A 157 1.75 -7.99 7.56
CA GLY A 157 3.10 -7.41 7.63
C GLY A 157 4.02 -7.89 6.49
N ILE A 158 3.83 -9.12 6.01
CA ILE A 158 4.63 -9.73 4.92
C ILE A 158 4.44 -8.98 3.59
N VAL A 159 3.35 -8.24 3.39
CA VAL A 159 3.10 -7.42 2.18
C VAL A 159 4.29 -6.51 1.86
N LEU A 160 4.93 -5.91 2.87
CA LEU A 160 6.09 -5.05 2.66
C LEU A 160 7.30 -5.83 2.12
N VAL A 161 7.51 -7.06 2.59
CA VAL A 161 8.57 -7.94 2.11
C VAL A 161 8.32 -8.31 0.64
N PHE A 162 7.09 -8.70 0.29
CA PHE A 162 6.73 -8.95 -1.12
C PHE A 162 6.93 -7.70 -1.98
N SER A 163 6.58 -6.51 -1.48
CA SER A 163 6.81 -5.27 -2.21
C SER A 163 8.28 -5.01 -2.49
N LEU A 164 9.18 -5.29 -1.54
CA LEU A 164 10.62 -5.15 -1.73
C LEU A 164 11.14 -6.13 -2.78
N LEU A 165 10.72 -7.40 -2.70
CA LEU A 165 11.09 -8.44 -3.66
C LEU A 165 10.62 -8.05 -5.07
N TYR A 166 9.36 -7.67 -5.23
CA TYR A 166 8.83 -7.27 -6.54
C TYR A 166 9.49 -6.02 -7.08
N TYR A 167 9.78 -5.03 -6.23
CA TYR A 167 10.50 -3.84 -6.66
C TYR A 167 11.91 -4.20 -7.20
N PHE A 168 12.62 -5.09 -6.50
CA PHE A 168 13.94 -5.55 -6.93
C PHE A 168 13.89 -6.28 -8.29
N PHE A 169 12.96 -7.22 -8.46
CA PHE A 169 12.87 -8.02 -9.69
C PHE A 169 12.28 -7.25 -10.88
N PHE A 170 11.21 -6.47 -10.68
CA PHE A 170 10.44 -5.86 -11.77
C PHE A 170 10.84 -4.44 -12.12
N CYS A 171 11.17 -3.61 -11.12
CA CYS A 171 11.58 -2.23 -11.40
C CYS A 171 13.06 -2.16 -11.81
N ARG A 172 13.89 -3.15 -11.41
CA ARG A 172 15.34 -3.22 -11.69
C ARG A 172 16.12 -1.96 -11.31
N LYS A 173 15.52 -1.05 -10.54
CA LYS A 173 16.15 0.15 -10.01
C LYS A 173 16.84 -0.25 -8.73
N LEU A 174 18.17 -0.15 -8.70
CA LEU A 174 18.93 -0.33 -7.48
C LEU A 174 18.47 0.73 -6.48
N MET A 175 17.85 0.28 -5.39
CA MET A 175 17.59 1.17 -4.27
C MET A 175 18.94 1.54 -3.63
N GLY A 176 19.15 2.83 -3.38
CA GLY A 176 20.30 3.26 -2.60
C GLY A 176 20.31 2.57 -1.22
N LEU A 177 21.50 2.26 -0.71
CA LEU A 177 21.71 1.52 0.54
C LEU A 177 20.90 2.11 1.70
N GLN A 178 20.84 3.45 1.81
CA GLN A 178 20.03 4.14 2.81
C GLN A 178 18.54 3.78 2.75
N ARG A 179 17.96 3.64 1.55
CA ARG A 179 16.53 3.29 1.37
C ARG A 179 16.28 1.84 1.74
N ILE A 180 17.21 0.94 1.40
CA ILE A 180 17.13 -0.48 1.78
C ILE A 180 17.17 -0.59 3.30
N PHE A 181 18.17 0.03 3.95
CA PHE A 181 18.30 0.04 5.40
C PHE A 181 17.03 0.60 6.07
N SER A 182 16.51 1.72 5.56
CA SER A 182 15.26 2.31 6.07
C SER A 182 14.08 1.36 5.93
N ALA A 183 13.93 0.70 4.77
CA ALA A 183 12.85 -0.27 4.55
C ALA A 183 12.99 -1.51 5.44
N THR A 184 14.21 -2.02 5.65
CA THR A 184 14.46 -3.14 6.57
C THR A 184 14.17 -2.75 8.02
N THR A 185 14.48 -1.52 8.46
CA THR A 185 14.09 -1.02 9.78
C THR A 185 12.57 -1.00 9.94
N ILE A 186 11.83 -0.60 8.91
CA ILE A 186 10.36 -0.64 8.93
C ILE A 186 9.87 -2.09 9.02
N VAL A 187 10.43 -3.02 8.25
CA VAL A 187 10.09 -4.45 8.29
C VAL A 187 10.31 -5.00 9.71
N VAL A 188 11.47 -4.74 10.32
CA VAL A 188 11.76 -5.18 11.71
C VAL A 188 10.76 -4.58 12.70
N GLY A 189 10.45 -3.28 12.59
CA GLY A 189 9.45 -2.65 13.44
C GLY A 189 8.04 -3.23 13.28
N ILE A 190 7.66 -3.62 12.05
CA ILE A 190 6.39 -4.32 11.77
C ILE A 190 6.39 -5.69 12.44
N PHE A 191 7.46 -6.49 12.27
CA PHE A 191 7.57 -7.80 12.91
C PHE A 191 7.44 -7.69 14.43
N ILE A 192 8.15 -6.76 15.07
CA ILE A 192 8.03 -6.51 16.51
C ILE A 192 6.59 -6.14 16.92
N THR A 193 5.90 -5.35 16.09
CA THR A 193 4.51 -4.95 16.33
C THR A 193 3.54 -6.14 16.29
N VAL A 194 3.71 -7.04 15.31
CA VAL A 194 2.73 -8.09 15.00
C VAL A 194 3.09 -9.45 15.62
N ASP A 195 4.33 -9.68 16.04
CA ASP A 195 4.83 -10.95 16.59
C ASP A 195 4.05 -11.40 17.83
N TYR A 196 3.43 -10.48 18.57
CA TYR A 196 2.58 -10.85 19.70
C TYR A 196 1.47 -11.83 19.32
N GLY A 197 0.89 -11.70 18.11
CA GLY A 197 -0.14 -12.62 17.64
C GLY A 197 0.36 -14.07 17.51
N LEU A 198 1.67 -14.28 17.39
CA LEU A 198 2.28 -15.61 17.42
C LEU A 198 2.54 -16.11 18.84
N CYS A 199 2.70 -15.20 19.80
CA CYS A 199 3.01 -15.51 21.20
C CYS A 199 1.76 -15.65 22.09
N ASP A 200 0.63 -15.05 21.71
CA ASP A 200 -0.64 -15.13 22.44
C ASP A 200 -1.77 -15.64 21.54
N GLU A 201 -1.86 -16.97 21.46
CA GLU A 201 -2.87 -17.68 20.68
C GLU A 201 -4.30 -17.43 21.20
N PHE A 202 -4.46 -17.04 22.47
CA PHE A 202 -5.75 -16.90 23.13
C PHE A 202 -6.37 -15.52 22.98
N ARG A 203 -5.76 -14.59 22.24
CA ARG A 203 -6.30 -13.24 22.05
C ARG A 203 -6.45 -12.86 20.59
N CYS A 204 -7.57 -12.24 20.25
CA CYS A 204 -7.83 -11.70 18.91
C CYS A 204 -8.58 -10.39 19.04
N ARG A 205 -8.02 -9.30 18.48
CA ARG A 205 -8.71 -8.01 18.37
C ARG A 205 -9.26 -7.52 19.71
N GLY A 206 -8.43 -7.63 20.74
CA GLY A 206 -8.80 -7.28 22.11
C GLY A 206 -9.59 -8.34 22.87
N TYR A 207 -10.25 -9.30 22.20
CA TYR A 207 -11.07 -10.34 22.85
C TYR A 207 -10.22 -11.51 23.35
N GLU A 208 -10.41 -11.89 24.61
CA GLU A 208 -9.81 -13.07 25.24
C GLU A 208 -10.62 -14.32 24.90
N ARG A 209 -9.93 -15.45 24.71
CA ARG A 209 -10.51 -16.74 24.33
C ARG A 209 -10.14 -17.81 25.33
N GLU A 210 -11.09 -18.69 25.62
CA GLU A 210 -10.82 -19.90 26.38
C GLU A 210 -10.31 -21.03 25.48
N LYS A 211 -10.77 -21.09 24.21
CA LYS A 211 -10.38 -22.12 23.24
C LYS A 211 -10.15 -21.55 21.84
N ILE A 212 -9.19 -22.14 21.12
CA ILE A 212 -8.87 -21.80 19.72
C ILE A 212 -10.07 -22.05 18.79
N SER A 213 -10.88 -23.06 19.11
CA SER A 213 -12.09 -23.45 18.37
C SER A 213 -13.12 -22.34 18.25
N ASP A 214 -13.09 -21.35 19.15
CA ASP A 214 -14.10 -20.29 19.22
C ASP A 214 -13.97 -19.31 18.03
N ASP A 215 -12.80 -19.28 17.38
CA ASP A 215 -12.49 -18.39 16.26
C ASP A 215 -12.17 -19.11 14.95
N SER A 216 -11.94 -20.42 14.96
CA SER A 216 -11.72 -21.21 13.75
C SER A 216 -13.00 -21.41 12.93
N GLY A 217 -14.17 -21.12 13.50
CA GLY A 217 -15.44 -21.45 12.85
C GLY A 217 -15.59 -22.96 12.63
N PRO A 218 -16.48 -23.40 11.72
CA PRO A 218 -16.77 -24.82 11.48
C PRO A 218 -15.73 -25.51 10.58
N TRP A 219 -14.55 -24.94 10.39
CA TRP A 219 -13.60 -25.39 9.37
C TRP A 219 -12.54 -26.34 9.94
N ASN A 220 -12.14 -27.31 9.11
CA ASN A 220 -11.04 -28.21 9.42
C ASN A 220 -9.67 -27.49 9.28
N GLY A 221 -8.65 -28.00 9.97
CA GLY A 221 -7.29 -27.45 9.90
C GLY A 221 -6.70 -27.39 8.49
N GLU A 222 -7.00 -28.38 7.64
CA GLU A 222 -6.58 -28.38 6.22
C GLU A 222 -7.17 -27.20 5.43
N ASN A 223 -8.44 -26.89 5.68
CA ASN A 223 -9.12 -25.76 5.05
C ASN A 223 -8.50 -24.43 5.52
N HIS A 224 -8.17 -24.32 6.82
CA HIS A 224 -7.45 -23.15 7.33
C HIS A 224 -6.10 -22.94 6.64
N ALA A 225 -5.31 -24.01 6.45
CA ALA A 225 -4.02 -23.92 5.76
C ALA A 225 -4.16 -23.48 4.29
N LEU A 226 -5.14 -24.05 3.58
CA LEU A 226 -5.44 -23.69 2.19
C LEU A 226 -5.83 -22.22 2.06
N TRP A 227 -6.80 -21.76 2.87
CA TRP A 227 -7.26 -20.37 2.83
C TRP A 227 -6.21 -19.37 3.31
N THR A 228 -5.35 -19.75 4.25
CA THR A 228 -4.18 -18.96 4.65
C THR A 228 -3.20 -18.80 3.49
N THR A 229 -2.99 -19.84 2.69
CA THR A 229 -2.15 -19.76 1.47
C THR A 229 -2.77 -18.84 0.42
N VAL A 230 -4.08 -18.94 0.20
CA VAL A 230 -4.83 -18.02 -0.69
C VAL A 230 -4.73 -16.58 -0.19
N TYR A 231 -4.80 -16.36 1.13
CA TYR A 231 -4.64 -15.04 1.73
C TYR A 231 -3.25 -14.44 1.46
N ILE A 232 -2.19 -15.21 1.71
CA ILE A 232 -0.80 -14.81 1.42
C ILE A 232 -0.62 -14.50 -0.07
N ALA A 233 -1.16 -15.34 -0.96
CA ALA A 233 -1.11 -15.11 -2.39
C ALA A 233 -1.85 -13.83 -2.81
N GLY A 234 -3.03 -13.56 -2.23
CA GLY A 234 -3.78 -12.33 -2.45
C GLY A 234 -2.99 -11.09 -2.03
N LEU A 235 -2.34 -11.12 -0.86
CA LEU A 235 -1.46 -10.05 -0.38
C LEU A 235 -0.22 -9.85 -1.26
N ALA A 236 0.35 -10.94 -1.78
CA ALA A 236 1.44 -10.85 -2.76
C ALA A 236 0.95 -10.20 -4.06
N ILE A 237 -0.21 -10.56 -4.60
CA ILE A 237 -0.78 -9.92 -5.79
C ILE A 237 -1.07 -8.43 -5.53
N PHE A 238 -1.50 -8.07 -4.32
CA PHE A 238 -1.68 -6.67 -3.91
C PHE A 238 -0.35 -5.88 -3.94
N ALA A 239 0.75 -6.47 -3.46
CA ALA A 239 2.08 -5.85 -3.59
C ALA A 239 2.54 -5.73 -5.04
N ALA A 240 2.25 -6.75 -5.86
CA ALA A 240 2.53 -6.73 -7.31
C ALA A 240 1.73 -5.64 -8.03
N TYR A 241 0.47 -5.42 -7.64
CA TYR A 241 -0.38 -4.34 -8.17
C TYR A 241 0.28 -2.97 -8.00
N PHE A 242 0.77 -2.62 -6.80
CA PHE A 242 1.44 -1.33 -6.59
C PHE A 242 2.75 -1.21 -7.38
N THR A 243 3.49 -2.30 -7.53
CA THR A 243 4.72 -2.33 -8.33
C THR A 243 4.41 -2.12 -9.83
N LEU A 244 3.34 -2.72 -10.34
CA LEU A 244 2.87 -2.51 -11.71
C LEU A 244 2.28 -1.12 -11.92
N LEU A 245 1.55 -0.61 -10.93
CA LEU A 245 1.02 0.75 -10.94
C LEU A 245 2.16 1.78 -11.04
N ASP A 246 3.21 1.63 -10.22
CA ASP A 246 4.43 2.45 -10.27
C ASP A 246 5.04 2.44 -11.67
N ARG A 247 5.22 1.25 -12.24
CA ARG A 247 5.75 1.09 -13.59
C ARG A 247 4.88 1.76 -14.64
N TYR A 248 3.56 1.55 -14.63
CA TYR A 248 2.67 2.06 -15.68
C TYR A 248 2.44 3.56 -15.58
N VAL A 249 2.34 4.10 -14.37
CA VAL A 249 2.15 5.53 -14.16
C VAL A 249 3.44 6.31 -14.47
N LEU A 250 4.62 5.79 -14.13
CA LEU A 250 5.90 6.47 -14.41
C LEU A 250 6.38 6.29 -15.86
N THR A 251 6.18 5.12 -16.47
CA THR A 251 6.69 4.85 -17.84
C THR A 251 5.92 5.62 -18.91
N CYS A 252 4.63 5.94 -18.70
CA CYS A 252 3.84 6.69 -19.67
C CYS A 252 4.41 8.09 -19.98
N ASN A 253 5.19 8.69 -19.07
CA ASN A 253 5.79 10.01 -19.29
C ASN A 253 7.02 9.98 -20.22
N ASN A 254 7.70 8.84 -20.38
CA ASN A 254 8.94 8.72 -21.16
C ASN A 254 8.70 8.06 -22.52
N SER A 255 7.65 8.46 -23.25
CA SER A 255 7.27 7.89 -24.56
C SER A 255 8.24 8.20 -25.72
N ASN A 256 9.55 8.14 -25.47
CA ASN A 256 10.57 7.83 -26.47
C ASN A 256 11.20 6.50 -26.04
N ASP A 257 10.62 5.40 -26.53
CA ASP A 257 11.14 4.04 -26.38
C ASP A 257 12.54 3.95 -27.00
N GLN A 258 13.58 4.25 -26.21
CA GLN A 258 14.92 3.75 -26.50
C GLN A 258 14.98 2.31 -26.00
N ASN A 259 15.03 1.38 -26.95
CA ASN A 259 15.36 -0.03 -26.73
C ASN A 259 16.72 -0.14 -26.05
N VAL A 260 16.76 -0.12 -24.73
CA VAL A 260 17.96 -0.46 -23.96
C VAL A 260 18.15 -1.97 -24.09
N ASN A 261 18.98 -2.38 -25.05
CA ASN A 261 19.52 -3.73 -25.13
C ASN A 261 20.34 -3.99 -23.86
N ILE A 262 19.89 -4.93 -23.04
CA ILE A 262 20.50 -5.26 -21.76
C ILE A 262 21.60 -6.32 -22.00
N PRO A 263 22.88 -6.03 -21.72
CA PRO A 263 23.93 -7.05 -21.76
C PRO A 263 23.72 -8.08 -20.64
N SER A 264 23.93 -9.35 -20.96
CA SER A 264 23.70 -10.54 -20.12
C SER A 264 24.66 -10.72 -18.94
N THR A 265 25.49 -9.72 -18.63
CA THR A 265 26.51 -9.78 -17.56
C THR A 265 26.04 -9.23 -16.21
N PHE A 266 24.77 -8.86 -16.08
CA PHE A 266 24.21 -8.15 -14.90
C PHE A 266 24.05 -9.00 -13.62
N LEU A 267 24.31 -10.32 -13.67
CA LEU A 267 24.21 -11.22 -12.52
C LEU A 267 25.46 -11.20 -11.59
N SER A 268 26.49 -10.39 -11.88
CA SER A 268 27.72 -10.37 -11.08
C SER A 268 27.83 -9.24 -10.03
N THR A 269 26.73 -8.55 -9.66
CA THR A 269 26.83 -7.28 -8.93
C THR A 269 25.83 -7.17 -7.78
N VAL A 270 26.11 -7.90 -6.71
CA VAL A 270 25.87 -7.43 -5.33
C VAL A 270 27.20 -7.26 -4.59
N SER A 271 28.22 -8.06 -4.94
CA SER A 271 29.60 -7.94 -4.43
C SER A 271 30.35 -6.71 -5.00
N ARG A 272 30.26 -6.46 -6.32
CA ARG A 272 31.03 -5.40 -6.99
C ARG A 272 30.60 -3.97 -6.65
N SER A 273 29.33 -3.74 -6.36
CA SER A 273 28.80 -2.42 -5.95
C SER A 273 29.23 -1.99 -4.55
N VAL A 274 29.72 -2.92 -3.73
CA VAL A 274 30.27 -2.62 -2.40
C VAL A 274 31.81 -2.53 -2.45
N SER A 275 32.45 -3.15 -3.46
CA SER A 275 33.92 -3.27 -3.52
C SER A 275 34.62 -2.29 -4.47
N PHE A 276 33.97 -1.71 -5.49
CA PHE A 276 34.64 -0.80 -6.42
C PHE A 276 33.72 0.34 -6.91
N PRO A 277 33.87 1.59 -6.41
CA PRO A 277 33.01 2.71 -6.80
C PRO A 277 33.32 3.34 -8.16
N ASN A 278 34.36 2.96 -8.89
CA ASN A 278 34.74 3.67 -10.12
C ASN A 278 35.31 2.68 -11.14
N THR A 279 34.76 2.66 -12.36
CA THR A 279 35.46 2.56 -13.67
C THR A 279 34.46 2.21 -14.77
N ILE A 280 33.73 3.20 -15.29
CA ILE A 280 33.24 3.14 -16.68
C ILE A 280 33.46 4.51 -17.32
N SER A 281 34.48 4.60 -18.17
CA SER A 281 34.70 5.70 -19.10
C SER A 281 33.65 5.67 -20.21
N CYS A 282 32.97 6.78 -20.46
CA CYS A 282 32.12 6.94 -21.65
C CYS A 282 32.42 8.28 -22.36
N SER A 283 32.45 8.18 -23.69
CA SER A 283 32.79 9.16 -24.72
C SER A 283 31.86 10.39 -24.79
N PRO A 284 32.30 11.51 -25.41
CA PRO A 284 31.60 12.79 -25.35
C PRO A 284 30.31 12.81 -26.18
N PRO A 285 29.31 13.63 -25.81
CA PRO A 285 28.03 13.70 -26.50
C PRO A 285 28.13 14.51 -27.80
N GLN A 286 27.58 13.96 -28.88
CA GLN A 286 27.32 14.71 -30.12
C GLN A 286 26.08 15.58 -29.95
N LEU A 287 26.27 16.87 -30.23
CA LEU A 287 25.27 17.92 -30.20
C LEU A 287 24.48 17.93 -31.53
N ILE A 288 23.22 17.49 -31.55
CA ILE A 288 22.32 17.72 -32.68
C ILE A 288 20.88 17.99 -32.20
N GLY A 289 20.36 19.18 -32.54
CA GLY A 289 18.98 19.34 -33.02
C GLY A 289 18.00 20.09 -32.14
N ASN A 290 17.76 21.36 -32.50
CA ASN A 290 16.65 22.21 -32.06
C ASN A 290 15.30 21.46 -31.95
N SER A 291 14.80 21.30 -30.72
CA SER A 291 13.41 20.95 -30.43
C SER A 291 12.62 22.23 -30.15
N THR A 292 11.76 22.59 -31.09
CA THR A 292 10.75 23.63 -30.96
C THR A 292 9.91 23.49 -29.68
N ASN A 293 9.73 24.63 -28.99
CA ASN A 293 8.86 24.87 -27.83
C ASN A 293 7.53 24.11 -27.90
N ASN A 294 7.47 22.93 -27.27
CA ASN A 294 6.25 22.18 -26.99
C ASN A 294 6.11 21.98 -25.47
N ASN A 295 6.26 23.06 -24.69
CA ASN A 295 6.07 23.07 -23.23
C ASN A 295 4.61 22.84 -22.78
N GLN A 296 3.67 22.61 -23.71
CA GLN A 296 2.29 22.27 -23.40
C GLN A 296 2.02 20.75 -23.32
N ASN A 297 2.97 19.90 -23.71
CA ASN A 297 2.75 18.44 -23.76
C ASN A 297 3.20 17.68 -22.51
N LEU A 298 3.94 18.31 -21.58
CA LEU A 298 4.42 17.65 -20.34
C LEU A 298 3.35 17.54 -19.23
N THR A 299 2.14 18.06 -19.46
CA THR A 299 1.07 18.10 -18.44
C THR A 299 -0.15 17.26 -18.81
N LYS A 300 0.06 16.12 -19.48
CA LYS A 300 -0.88 14.97 -19.37
C LYS A 300 -0.78 14.39 -17.95
N ILE A 301 -1.09 15.23 -16.96
CA ILE A 301 -1.22 14.88 -15.56
C ILE A 301 -2.38 13.91 -15.52
N GLN A 302 -2.04 12.62 -15.49
CA GLN A 302 -3.01 11.56 -15.37
C GLN A 302 -3.75 11.79 -14.06
N SER A 303 -4.98 12.32 -14.17
CA SER A 303 -5.81 12.62 -13.02
C SER A 303 -5.95 11.34 -12.20
N VAL A 304 -5.53 11.37 -10.93
CA VAL A 304 -5.62 10.21 -10.02
C VAL A 304 -7.06 9.67 -10.00
N VAL A 305 -8.03 10.59 -9.96
CA VAL A 305 -9.46 10.26 -9.95
C VAL A 305 -9.89 9.61 -11.27
N HIS A 306 -9.34 10.05 -12.41
CA HIS A 306 -9.64 9.47 -13.73
C HIS A 306 -9.07 8.05 -13.87
N LEU A 307 -7.85 7.82 -13.38
CA LEU A 307 -7.26 6.48 -13.33
C LEU A 307 -8.06 5.56 -12.40
N ALA A 308 -8.38 6.04 -11.19
CA ALA A 308 -9.18 5.29 -10.22
C ALA A 308 -10.56 4.92 -10.79
N MET A 309 -11.26 5.87 -11.43
CA MET A 309 -12.55 5.65 -12.08
C MET A 309 -12.47 4.49 -13.09
N TRP A 310 -11.50 4.52 -14.00
CA TRP A 310 -11.37 3.48 -15.02
C TRP A 310 -11.01 2.11 -14.43
N ILE A 311 -10.11 2.07 -13.44
CA ILE A 311 -9.79 0.82 -12.72
C ILE A 311 -11.05 0.21 -12.10
N HIS A 312 -11.93 1.03 -11.52
CA HIS A 312 -13.18 0.59 -10.90
C HIS A 312 -14.25 0.21 -11.91
N ILE A 313 -14.34 0.88 -13.07
CA ILE A 313 -15.26 0.48 -14.16
C ILE A 313 -14.92 -0.94 -14.65
N PHE A 314 -13.64 -1.19 -14.99
CA PHE A 314 -13.22 -2.55 -15.37
C PHE A 314 -13.35 -3.53 -14.20
N GLY A 315 -13.16 -3.05 -12.98
CA GLY A 315 -13.31 -3.83 -11.76
C GLY A 315 -14.72 -4.28 -11.48
N PHE A 316 -15.69 -3.43 -11.78
CA PHE A 316 -17.10 -3.75 -11.68
C PHE A 316 -17.47 -4.83 -12.71
N VAL A 317 -17.00 -4.71 -13.96
CA VAL A 317 -17.17 -5.75 -14.98
C VAL A 317 -16.54 -7.07 -14.51
N PHE A 318 -15.32 -7.03 -13.98
CA PHE A 318 -14.64 -8.20 -13.42
C PHE A 318 -15.42 -8.82 -12.25
N THR A 319 -15.96 -7.99 -11.36
CA THR A 319 -16.77 -8.43 -10.22
C THR A 319 -18.04 -9.13 -10.70
N LEU A 320 -18.74 -8.55 -11.69
CA LEU A 320 -19.90 -9.20 -12.30
C LEU A 320 -19.55 -10.54 -12.94
N MET A 321 -18.37 -10.68 -13.54
CA MET A 321 -17.90 -11.95 -14.12
C MET A 321 -17.56 -13.01 -13.06
N MET A 322 -17.33 -12.60 -11.81
CA MET A 322 -16.98 -13.49 -10.69
C MET A 322 -18.18 -13.92 -9.85
N PHE A 323 -19.43 -13.70 -10.29
CA PHE A 323 -20.61 -14.11 -9.53
C PHE A 323 -20.65 -15.61 -9.17
N TRP A 324 -20.04 -16.45 -10.00
CA TRP A 324 -20.02 -17.91 -9.82
C TRP A 324 -19.14 -18.37 -8.66
N THR A 325 -18.24 -17.53 -8.13
CA THR A 325 -17.35 -17.93 -7.02
C THR A 325 -18.12 -18.29 -5.76
N ASP A 326 -19.30 -17.69 -5.57
CA ASP A 326 -20.14 -17.92 -4.39
C ASP A 326 -21.06 -19.14 -4.50
N ILE A 327 -21.16 -19.73 -5.70
CA ILE A 327 -21.97 -20.91 -5.99
C ILE A 327 -21.14 -22.20 -5.83
N ILE A 328 -19.80 -22.09 -5.87
CA ILE A 328 -18.93 -23.26 -5.74
C ILE A 328 -18.95 -23.76 -4.29
N PRO A 329 -19.31 -25.03 -4.04
CA PRO A 329 -19.23 -25.60 -2.70
C PRO A 329 -17.80 -25.51 -2.17
N GLU A 330 -17.63 -25.36 -0.84
CA GLU A 330 -16.35 -25.09 -0.15
C GLU A 330 -15.80 -23.66 -0.33
N ILE A 331 -16.01 -23.02 -1.48
CA ILE A 331 -15.61 -21.63 -1.72
C ILE A 331 -16.69 -20.65 -1.27
N GLY A 332 -17.92 -20.86 -1.70
CA GLY A 332 -19.06 -19.98 -1.49
C GLY A 332 -19.92 -20.36 -0.28
N LYS A 333 -20.86 -19.48 0.06
CA LYS A 333 -21.88 -19.75 1.08
C LYS A 333 -23.05 -20.57 0.53
N ASP A 334 -23.24 -20.57 -0.78
CA ASP A 334 -24.48 -21.00 -1.42
C ASP A 334 -24.32 -22.29 -2.22
N GLU A 335 -25.26 -23.22 -2.07
CA GLU A 335 -25.27 -24.49 -2.80
C GLU A 335 -26.02 -24.38 -4.13
N ASN A 336 -26.97 -23.46 -4.24
CA ASN A 336 -27.82 -23.27 -5.41
C ASN A 336 -27.88 -21.80 -5.84
N ILE A 337 -28.17 -21.58 -7.14
CA ILE A 337 -28.28 -20.22 -7.70
C ILE A 337 -29.41 -19.39 -7.07
N ASN A 338 -30.48 -20.03 -6.61
CA ASN A 338 -31.60 -19.36 -5.95
C ASN A 338 -31.18 -18.85 -4.56
N ASP A 339 -30.43 -19.65 -3.80
CA ASP A 339 -29.94 -19.28 -2.48
C ASP A 339 -28.93 -18.14 -2.61
N PHE A 340 -28.04 -18.23 -3.61
CA PHE A 340 -27.14 -17.16 -4.00
C PHE A 340 -27.87 -15.85 -4.29
N TRP A 341 -28.91 -15.86 -5.12
CA TRP A 341 -29.68 -14.65 -5.42
C TRP A 341 -30.40 -14.10 -4.18
N ASN A 342 -30.91 -14.97 -3.31
CA ASN A 342 -31.55 -14.57 -2.07
C ASN A 342 -30.55 -13.91 -1.11
N HIS A 343 -29.39 -14.50 -0.87
CA HIS A 343 -28.37 -13.92 0.00
C HIS A 343 -27.74 -12.68 -0.60
N THR A 344 -27.46 -12.64 -1.90
CA THR A 344 -26.95 -11.43 -2.55
C THR A 344 -27.96 -10.29 -2.49
N THR A 345 -29.24 -10.55 -2.73
CA THR A 345 -30.28 -9.52 -2.65
C THR A 345 -30.48 -9.02 -1.22
N LYS A 346 -30.56 -9.92 -0.24
CA LYS A 346 -30.64 -9.55 1.19
C LYS A 346 -29.42 -8.75 1.62
N GLY A 347 -28.23 -9.20 1.23
CA GLY A 347 -26.97 -8.51 1.45
C GLY A 347 -27.04 -7.07 0.93
N ILE A 348 -27.38 -6.87 -0.35
CA ILE A 348 -27.52 -5.53 -0.95
C ILE A 348 -28.54 -4.68 -0.18
N ILE A 349 -29.72 -5.21 0.15
CA ILE A 349 -30.74 -4.49 0.92
C ILE A 349 -30.20 -4.02 2.28
N CYS A 350 -29.44 -4.87 2.96
CA CYS A 350 -28.84 -4.54 4.26
C CYS A 350 -27.82 -3.39 4.21
N HIS A 351 -27.26 -3.05 3.05
CA HIS A 351 -26.39 -1.87 2.92
C HIS A 351 -27.17 -0.54 2.93
N PHE A 352 -28.48 -0.58 2.68
CA PHE A 352 -29.35 0.59 2.58
C PHE A 352 -30.43 0.64 3.67
N GLN A 353 -30.69 -0.47 4.36
CA GLN A 353 -31.67 -0.53 5.44
C GLN A 353 -31.05 -0.04 6.76
N LYS A 354 -31.68 0.96 7.38
CA LYS A 354 -31.26 1.48 8.69
C LYS A 354 -31.38 0.40 9.78
N PRO A 355 -30.46 0.32 10.76
CA PRO A 355 -30.59 -0.57 11.90
C PRO A 355 -31.92 -0.35 12.61
N GLN A 356 -32.73 -1.40 12.73
CA GLN A 356 -33.97 -1.35 13.51
C GLN A 356 -33.70 -1.82 14.94
N PRO A 357 -34.23 -1.14 15.96
CA PRO A 357 -34.06 -1.57 17.34
C PRO A 357 -34.75 -2.93 17.58
N PRO A 358 -34.19 -3.77 18.46
CA PRO A 358 -34.66 -5.14 18.70
C PRO A 358 -36.10 -5.21 19.23
N SER A 359 -36.63 -4.12 19.81
CA SER A 359 -37.96 -4.05 20.41
C SER A 359 -39.12 -4.06 19.40
N THR A 360 -38.88 -3.78 18.11
CA THR A 360 -39.92 -3.83 17.06
C THR A 360 -39.93 -5.14 16.26
N ALA A 361 -38.91 -6.00 16.43
CA ALA A 361 -38.75 -7.22 15.64
C ALA A 361 -39.79 -8.32 15.96
N ASN A 362 -40.43 -8.26 17.13
CA ASN A 362 -41.37 -9.32 17.57
C ASN A 362 -42.81 -9.15 17.05
N LEU A 363 -43.17 -8.01 16.43
CA LEU A 363 -44.57 -7.74 16.07
C LEU A 363 -44.93 -8.08 14.61
N HIS A 364 -43.94 -8.26 13.73
CA HIS A 364 -44.13 -8.75 12.37
C HIS A 364 -43.10 -9.85 12.10
N GLY A 365 -43.53 -11.11 12.19
CA GLY A 365 -42.71 -12.32 12.06
C GLY A 365 -42.00 -12.49 10.72
N GLY A 366 -41.03 -11.62 10.43
CA GLY A 366 -40.24 -11.64 9.19
C GLY A 366 -39.31 -10.44 8.95
N GLN A 367 -38.95 -9.63 9.96
CA GLN A 367 -37.99 -8.54 9.75
C GLN A 367 -36.54 -9.01 9.93
N PHE A 368 -35.80 -9.02 8.83
CA PHE A 368 -34.35 -9.23 8.74
C PHE A 368 -33.59 -8.22 9.62
N PRO A 369 -32.97 -8.63 10.74
CA PRO A 369 -32.09 -7.73 11.46
C PRO A 369 -30.77 -7.65 10.68
N CYS A 370 -30.72 -6.78 9.67
CA CYS A 370 -29.51 -6.40 8.92
C CYS A 370 -28.37 -5.81 9.80
N GLY A 371 -28.53 -5.85 11.13
CA GLY A 371 -27.56 -5.43 12.12
C GLY A 371 -27.00 -4.04 11.85
N ASN A 372 -25.69 -3.91 12.07
CA ASN A 372 -24.94 -2.69 11.82
C ASN A 372 -24.30 -2.65 10.41
N VAL A 373 -24.76 -3.49 9.46
CA VAL A 373 -24.21 -3.57 8.09
C VAL A 373 -24.20 -2.20 7.41
N PHE A 374 -25.30 -1.46 7.50
CA PHE A 374 -25.39 -0.09 6.98
C PHE A 374 -24.23 0.79 7.50
N MET A 375 -24.03 0.86 8.82
CA MET A 375 -23.02 1.75 9.40
C MET A 375 -21.60 1.33 8.99
N PHE A 376 -21.27 0.05 9.11
CA PHE A 376 -19.93 -0.43 8.76
C PHE A 376 -19.65 -0.31 7.26
N SER A 377 -20.63 -0.61 6.41
CA SER A 377 -20.53 -0.46 4.95
C SER A 377 -20.21 0.98 4.55
N TRP A 378 -20.99 1.95 5.00
CA TRP A 378 -20.81 3.35 4.59
C TRP A 378 -19.49 3.95 5.13
N LEU A 379 -19.10 3.61 6.36
CA LEU A 379 -17.80 4.03 6.91
C LEU A 379 -16.63 3.36 6.15
N PHE A 380 -16.77 2.08 5.82
CA PHE A 380 -15.79 1.35 5.01
C PHE A 380 -15.68 1.96 3.61
N MET A 381 -16.79 2.27 2.97
CA MET A 381 -16.85 2.89 1.64
C MET A 381 -16.17 4.26 1.60
N CYS A 382 -16.46 5.13 2.59
CA CYS A 382 -15.82 6.44 2.71
C CYS A 382 -14.30 6.31 2.90
N SER A 383 -13.86 5.42 3.79
CA SER A 383 -12.43 5.18 4.01
C SER A 383 -11.75 4.53 2.81
N TYR A 384 -12.43 3.61 2.11
CA TYR A 384 -11.96 2.96 0.89
C TYR A 384 -11.72 3.93 -0.25
N ILE A 385 -12.67 4.83 -0.54
CA ILE A 385 -12.50 5.83 -1.61
C ILE A 385 -11.33 6.75 -1.29
N LEU A 386 -11.24 7.19 -0.03
CA LEU A 386 -10.14 8.02 0.42
C LEU A 386 -8.80 7.27 0.28
N PHE A 387 -8.75 5.99 0.66
CA PHE A 387 -7.58 5.13 0.51
C PHE A 387 -7.15 4.99 -0.95
N VAL A 388 -8.07 4.70 -1.88
CA VAL A 388 -7.76 4.56 -3.31
C VAL A 388 -7.16 5.85 -3.86
N VAL A 389 -7.77 7.01 -3.56
CA VAL A 389 -7.27 8.29 -4.05
C VAL A 389 -5.92 8.64 -3.43
N MET A 390 -5.78 8.52 -2.11
CA MET A 390 -4.55 8.89 -1.42
C MET A 390 -3.40 7.92 -1.71
N SER A 391 -3.66 6.64 -1.89
CA SER A 391 -2.64 5.65 -2.24
C SER A 391 -2.03 5.91 -3.61
N MET A 392 -2.87 6.14 -4.63
CA MET A 392 -2.41 6.49 -5.97
C MET A 392 -1.72 7.86 -5.98
N LYS A 393 -2.29 8.87 -5.29
CA LYS A 393 -1.68 10.20 -5.17
C LYS A 393 -0.30 10.12 -4.50
N PHE A 394 -0.20 9.40 -3.39
CA PHE A 394 1.04 9.22 -2.66
C PHE A 394 2.08 8.45 -3.48
N LEU A 395 1.67 7.43 -4.23
CA LEU A 395 2.54 6.72 -5.16
C LEU A 395 3.11 7.67 -6.22
N ILE A 396 2.29 8.53 -6.81
CA ILE A 396 2.73 9.53 -7.80
C ILE A 396 3.72 10.53 -7.19
N LEU A 397 3.46 10.99 -5.96
CA LEU A 397 4.33 11.94 -5.26
C LEU A 397 5.69 11.32 -4.85
N THR A 398 5.67 10.06 -4.40
CA THR A 398 6.87 9.37 -3.94
C THR A 398 7.65 8.68 -5.04
N GLN A 399 6.98 8.32 -6.14
CA GLN A 399 7.50 7.52 -7.24
C GLN A 399 8.13 6.21 -6.74
N SER A 400 7.50 5.60 -5.73
CA SER A 400 7.99 4.40 -5.07
C SER A 400 6.84 3.57 -4.50
N ALA A 401 6.62 2.40 -5.10
CA ALA A 401 5.68 1.40 -4.59
C ALA A 401 6.02 0.97 -3.16
N VAL A 402 7.30 0.73 -2.88
CA VAL A 402 7.78 0.29 -1.55
C VAL A 402 7.50 1.35 -0.50
N TYR A 403 7.75 2.64 -0.78
CA TYR A 403 7.45 3.69 0.19
C TYR A 403 5.93 3.82 0.43
N THR A 404 5.13 3.63 -0.61
CA THR A 404 3.67 3.63 -0.50
C THR A 404 3.18 2.49 0.40
N ILE A 405 3.65 1.26 0.17
CA ILE A 405 3.29 0.09 0.98
C ILE A 405 3.85 0.19 2.40
N ALA A 406 5.07 0.71 2.58
CA ALA A 406 5.63 0.95 3.91
C ALA A 406 4.80 1.96 4.70
N THR A 407 4.31 3.01 4.04
CA THR A 407 3.43 4.00 4.65
C THR A 407 2.09 3.37 5.03
N MET A 408 1.47 2.57 4.16
CA MET A 408 0.26 1.82 4.50
C MET A 408 0.49 0.88 5.68
N SER A 409 1.59 0.13 5.69
CA SER A 409 1.88 -0.86 6.74
C SER A 409 2.04 -0.24 8.14
N THR A 410 2.30 1.06 8.23
CA THR A 410 2.27 1.78 9.52
C THR A 410 0.90 1.83 10.17
N SER A 411 -0.17 1.51 9.44
CA SER A 411 -1.50 1.33 10.03
C SER A 411 -1.59 0.15 10.98
N LEU A 412 -0.77 -0.90 10.81
CA LEU A 412 -0.82 -2.12 11.65
C LEU A 412 -0.68 -1.82 13.16
N PRO A 413 0.38 -1.11 13.63
CA PRO A 413 0.47 -0.75 15.05
C PRO A 413 -0.71 0.11 15.53
N PHE A 414 -1.23 1.02 14.69
CA PHE A 414 -2.40 1.82 15.07
C PHE A 414 -3.66 0.98 15.22
N VAL A 415 -3.84 -0.05 14.39
CA VAL A 415 -4.94 -1.00 14.48
C VAL A 415 -4.81 -1.84 15.75
N SER A 416 -3.61 -2.33 16.08
CA SER A 416 -3.36 -3.08 17.32
C SER A 416 -3.61 -2.23 18.57
N ILE A 417 -3.15 -0.98 18.59
CA ILE A 417 -3.44 -0.03 19.67
C ILE A 417 -4.95 0.19 19.78
N TRP A 418 -5.64 0.37 18.65
CA TRP A 418 -7.09 0.58 18.65
C TRP A 418 -7.85 -0.61 19.24
N TRP A 419 -7.53 -1.84 18.84
CA TRP A 419 -8.16 -3.05 19.40
C TRP A 419 -7.83 -3.31 20.87
N SER A 420 -6.70 -2.77 21.36
CA SER A 420 -6.35 -2.83 22.79
C SER A 420 -7.11 -1.80 23.64
N LEU A 421 -7.65 -0.75 23.02
CA LEU A 421 -8.36 0.34 23.70
C LEU A 421 -9.88 0.24 23.57
N PHE A 422 -10.36 -0.30 22.45
CA PHE A 422 -11.76 -0.32 22.08
C PHE A 422 -12.20 -1.74 21.71
N HIS A 423 -13.40 -2.10 22.17
CA HIS A 423 -14.15 -3.23 21.63
C HIS A 423 -15.26 -2.73 20.70
N ALA A 424 -15.48 -3.45 19.61
CA ALA A 424 -16.58 -3.23 18.70
C ALA A 424 -17.26 -4.56 18.42
N SER A 425 -18.51 -4.72 18.85
CA SER A 425 -19.31 -5.90 18.53
C SER A 425 -20.28 -5.58 17.38
N PRO A 426 -20.43 -6.49 16.40
CA PRO A 426 -21.36 -6.30 15.30
C PRO A 426 -22.84 -6.34 15.74
N THR A 427 -23.14 -6.91 16.91
CA THR A 427 -24.51 -7.15 17.40
C THR A 427 -25.04 -6.08 18.35
N THR A 428 -24.16 -5.31 19.01
CA THR A 428 -24.59 -4.24 19.92
C THR A 428 -24.76 -2.91 19.19
N ILE A 429 -25.81 -2.16 19.55
CA ILE A 429 -26.13 -0.84 18.96
C ILE A 429 -25.06 0.21 19.30
N GLY A 430 -24.17 -0.06 20.27
CA GLY A 430 -22.98 0.75 20.56
C GLY A 430 -21.82 0.42 19.63
N LEU A 431 -21.42 1.40 18.80
CA LEU A 431 -20.31 1.28 17.84
C LEU A 431 -18.95 1.01 18.50
N LEU A 432 -18.73 1.53 19.71
CA LEU A 432 -17.44 1.52 20.39
C LEU A 432 -17.67 1.41 21.89
N ILE A 433 -17.11 0.37 22.51
CA ILE A 433 -17.06 0.21 23.96
C ILE A 433 -15.60 0.47 24.36
N TRP A 434 -15.38 1.53 25.14
CA TRP A 434 -14.06 1.81 25.72
C TRP A 434 -13.75 0.75 26.78
N SER A 435 -12.68 -0.01 26.55
CA SER A 435 -12.27 -1.10 27.43
C SER A 435 -10.76 -1.29 27.31
N PRO A 436 -9.98 -0.36 27.86
CA PRO A 436 -8.54 -0.40 27.74
C PRO A 436 -8.01 -1.61 28.49
N ALA A 437 -7.31 -2.47 27.78
CA ALA A 437 -6.58 -3.60 28.34
C ALA A 437 -5.09 -3.41 28.07
N ILE A 438 -4.26 -3.63 29.09
CA ILE A 438 -2.80 -3.69 28.90
C ILE A 438 -2.49 -5.11 28.42
N THR A 439 -2.44 -5.26 27.12
CA THR A 439 -2.20 -6.52 26.42
C THR A 439 -0.77 -6.53 25.88
N GLY A 440 -0.21 -7.69 25.57
CA GLY A 440 1.04 -7.68 24.83
C GLY A 440 0.87 -7.18 23.39
N GLU A 441 -0.35 -7.21 22.80
CA GLU A 441 -0.64 -6.50 21.53
C GLU A 441 -0.30 -5.01 21.66
N LEU A 442 -0.73 -4.38 22.76
CA LEU A 442 -0.46 -2.98 23.04
C LEU A 442 1.04 -2.72 23.27
N ILE A 443 1.70 -3.57 24.07
CA ILE A 443 3.13 -3.42 24.39
C ILE A 443 3.97 -3.56 23.12
N CYS A 444 3.76 -4.60 22.33
CA CYS A 444 4.46 -4.83 21.07
C CYS A 444 4.19 -3.70 20.06
N ALA A 445 2.96 -3.21 19.96
CA ALA A 445 2.64 -2.09 19.09
C ALA A 445 3.33 -0.79 19.54
N ILE A 446 3.39 -0.50 20.85
CA ILE A 446 4.09 0.68 21.40
C ILE A 446 5.60 0.56 21.20
N LEU A 447 6.19 -0.64 21.27
CA LEU A 447 7.62 -0.86 21.05
C LEU A 447 8.01 -0.82 19.57
N GLY A 448 7.20 -1.43 18.69
CA GLY A 448 7.46 -1.48 17.26
C GLY A 448 7.21 -0.15 16.54
N LEU A 449 6.21 0.63 16.98
CA LEU A 449 5.83 1.89 16.34
C LEU A 449 6.99 2.91 16.27
N PRO A 450 7.76 3.21 17.33
CA PRO A 450 8.94 4.08 17.25
C PRO A 450 9.96 3.63 16.21
N ILE A 451 10.25 2.32 16.15
CA ILE A 451 11.21 1.74 15.20
C ILE A 451 10.71 1.96 13.76
N MET A 452 9.43 1.70 13.51
CA MET A 452 8.80 1.96 12.23
C MET A 452 8.83 3.45 11.85
N LEU A 453 8.54 4.34 12.80
CA LEU A 453 8.54 5.79 12.58
C LEU A 453 9.94 6.31 12.23
N VAL A 454 10.99 5.79 12.87
CA VAL A 454 12.39 6.10 12.53
C VAL A 454 12.69 5.68 11.10
N GLY A 455 12.39 4.42 10.72
CA GLY A 455 12.59 3.95 9.35
C GLY A 455 11.82 4.77 8.32
N LEU A 456 10.57 5.13 8.63
CA LEU A 456 9.72 5.96 7.77
C LEU A 456 10.23 7.41 7.66
N PHE A 457 10.78 7.96 8.74
CA PHE A 457 11.41 9.28 8.75
C PHE A 457 12.68 9.30 7.89
N LEU A 458 13.53 8.27 7.99
CA LEU A 458 14.73 8.14 7.16
C LEU A 458 14.37 8.02 5.67
N LEU A 459 13.32 7.25 5.35
CA LEU A 459 12.83 7.11 3.98
C LEU A 459 12.26 8.44 3.44
N CYS A 460 11.54 9.19 4.28
CA CYS A 460 11.08 10.54 3.98
C CYS A 460 12.24 11.51 3.73
N LYS A 461 13.24 11.53 4.62
CA LYS A 461 14.44 12.36 4.50
C LYS A 461 15.20 12.04 3.21
N ALA A 462 15.37 10.76 2.88
CA ALA A 462 16.00 10.32 1.65
C ALA A 462 15.21 10.80 0.42
N HIS A 463 13.89 10.70 0.42
CA HIS A 463 13.04 11.22 -0.66
C HIS A 463 13.18 12.74 -0.83
N LEU A 464 13.08 13.50 0.26
CA LEU A 464 13.21 14.96 0.24
C LEU A 464 14.58 15.44 -0.25
N LYS A 465 15.67 14.75 0.15
CA LYS A 465 17.03 15.04 -0.33
C LYS A 465 17.13 14.87 -1.86
N ASN A 466 16.58 13.78 -2.39
CA ASN A 466 16.56 13.54 -3.84
C ASN A 466 15.72 14.59 -4.58
N TYR A 467 14.58 14.98 -4.01
CA TYR A 467 13.74 16.03 -4.56
C TYR A 467 14.44 17.40 -4.61
N GLN A 468 15.15 17.78 -3.55
CA GLN A 468 15.90 19.04 -3.50
C GLN A 468 17.04 19.09 -4.52
N PHE A 469 17.79 17.99 -4.65
CA PHE A 469 18.89 17.89 -5.61
C PHE A 469 18.42 18.12 -7.05
N LEU A 470 17.28 17.53 -7.43
CA LEU A 470 16.73 17.70 -8.77
C LEU A 470 16.22 19.13 -9.01
N LYS A 471 15.55 19.73 -8.01
CA LYS A 471 15.12 21.12 -8.11
C LYS A 471 16.29 22.11 -8.30
N GLN A 472 17.43 21.84 -7.66
CA GLN A 472 18.64 22.65 -7.82
C GLN A 472 19.28 22.49 -9.21
N ASN A 473 19.20 21.30 -9.80
CA ASN A 473 19.73 21.05 -11.14
C ASN A 473 18.86 21.73 -12.21
N ASP A 474 17.52 21.63 -12.10
CA ASP A 474 16.60 22.33 -13.01
C ASP A 474 16.82 23.85 -12.98
N SER A 475 17.05 24.42 -11.80
CA SER A 475 17.30 25.87 -11.66
C SER A 475 18.62 26.30 -12.32
N ARG A 476 19.65 25.44 -12.32
CA ARG A 476 20.95 25.74 -12.95
C ARG A 476 20.86 25.73 -14.48
N TYR A 477 20.08 24.82 -15.08
CA TYR A 477 19.90 24.77 -16.53
C TYR A 477 19.17 26.00 -17.10
N VAL A 478 18.24 26.58 -16.34
CA VAL A 478 17.54 27.80 -16.77
C VAL A 478 18.49 28.99 -16.79
N MET A 479 19.38 29.14 -15.81
CA MET A 479 20.32 30.27 -15.75
C MET A 479 21.41 30.22 -16.82
N THR A 480 21.81 29.04 -17.32
CA THR A 480 22.83 28.93 -18.37
C THR A 480 22.32 29.28 -19.78
N ASN A 481 21.00 29.23 -20.02
CA ASN A 481 20.43 29.57 -21.33
C ASN A 481 20.17 31.08 -21.52
N ASP A 482 20.12 31.87 -20.45
CA ASP A 482 19.92 33.33 -20.54
C ASP A 482 21.23 34.11 -20.80
N GLY A 483 22.38 33.43 -20.88
CA GLY A 483 23.70 34.04 -21.11
C GLY A 483 24.18 34.06 -22.57
N TYR A 484 23.38 33.57 -23.51
CA TYR A 484 23.67 33.59 -24.96
C TYR A 484 22.53 34.29 -25.71
N ALA A 485 22.42 35.61 -25.50
CA ALA A 485 21.58 36.49 -26.30
C ALA A 485 22.33 37.79 -26.58
#